data_AF-A0A1Y3NV12-F1
#
_entry.id   AF-A0A1Y3NV12-F1
#
_cell.length_a   1.000
_cell.length_b   1.000
_cell.length_c   1.000
_cell.angle_alpha   90.00
_cell.angle_beta   90.00
_cell.angle_gamma   90.00
#
_symmetry.space_group_name_H-M   'P 1'
#
loop_
_entity.id
_entity.type
_entity.pdbx_description
1 polymer ?
#
loop_
_entity_poly.entity_id
_entity_poly.type
_entity_poly.pdbx_seq_one_letter_code
_entity_poly.pdbx_strand_id
1 'polypeptide(L)'
;MKEAAKIVNQIANGKEKRQKKKEKPRQPPNVVVLKQYVQNKYDNGDVYEGLYENGMKSGYGTMKFADGEVYEGNWVKDEMFGKGKVTCDDRVVKGTFKEDGSINGTITYKNGNVYKGDIDIFYAASGHGTMKYADGSEYEGEMDDDERHGKGFLKKRNGNEYRGEWAYNDIIKGTAKYKDGSVYEGEFLSNFERDGYGIMKYANGDVYNCKKEDMKLAIIEK
;
A
#
# COMPACT_ATOMS: atom_id res chain seq x y z
N MET A 1 -59.80 42.84 -63.02
CA MET A 1 -59.10 43.33 -61.81
C MET A 1 -57.96 42.36 -61.56
N LYS A 2 -56.83 42.48 -62.27
CA LYS A 2 -55.70 43.37 -61.96
C LYS A 2 -55.25 43.28 -60.50
N GLU A 3 -53.99 42.88 -60.37
CA GLU A 3 -53.04 43.18 -59.30
C GLU A 3 -53.12 42.43 -57.97
N ALA A 4 -51.98 41.78 -57.68
CA ALA A 4 -51.26 41.87 -56.42
C ALA A 4 -51.91 41.23 -55.18
N ALA A 5 -51.50 39.99 -54.89
CA ALA A 5 -50.76 39.70 -53.66
C ALA A 5 -50.18 38.28 -53.75
N LYS A 6 -48.96 38.09 -54.24
CA LYS A 6 -47.67 38.25 -53.52
C LYS A 6 -47.43 37.18 -52.44
N ILE A 7 -46.26 36.57 -52.61
CA ILE A 7 -45.38 35.98 -51.59
C ILE A 7 -45.48 34.46 -51.44
N VAL A 8 -44.64 33.79 -52.23
CA VAL A 8 -43.59 32.89 -51.76
C VAL A 8 -43.96 32.06 -50.54
N ASN A 9 -44.41 30.83 -50.80
CA ASN A 9 -44.10 29.68 -49.97
C ASN A 9 -43.86 28.46 -50.87
N GLN A 10 -42.81 28.56 -51.69
CA GLN A 10 -41.99 27.39 -51.97
C GLN A 10 -41.26 27.07 -50.67
N ILE A 11 -41.71 26.04 -49.96
CA ILE A 11 -40.96 25.10 -49.10
C ILE A 11 -42.05 24.25 -48.43
N ALA A 12 -42.53 23.24 -49.14
CA ALA A 12 -43.10 22.05 -48.51
C ALA A 12 -43.28 20.97 -49.58
N ASN A 13 -42.62 19.84 -49.35
CA ASN A 13 -42.96 18.52 -49.87
C ASN A 13 -42.45 18.17 -51.27
N GLY A 14 -41.12 18.03 -51.35
CA GLY A 14 -40.43 17.19 -52.33
C GLY A 14 -39.22 16.50 -51.70
N LYS A 15 -39.38 15.78 -50.57
CA LYS A 15 -38.30 14.98 -49.97
C LYS A 15 -38.32 13.57 -50.55
N GLU A 16 -37.55 13.35 -51.62
CA GLU A 16 -37.18 12.01 -52.07
C GLU A 16 -36.33 11.32 -50.98
N LYS A 17 -36.84 10.20 -50.47
CA LYS A 17 -36.12 9.34 -49.52
C LYS A 17 -35.05 8.54 -50.27
N ARG A 18 -33.81 9.03 -50.28
CA ARG A 18 -32.62 8.21 -50.58
C ARG A 18 -32.49 7.12 -49.50
N GLN A 19 -32.75 5.86 -49.86
CA GLN A 19 -32.41 4.71 -49.03
C GLN A 19 -30.87 4.62 -48.91
N LYS A 20 -30.32 4.99 -47.76
CA LYS A 20 -28.94 4.65 -47.40
C LYS A 20 -28.88 3.13 -47.21
N LYS A 21 -28.12 2.42 -48.06
CA LYS A 21 -27.70 1.05 -47.77
C LYS A 21 -27.00 1.07 -46.41
N LYS A 22 -27.55 0.37 -45.42
CA LYS A 22 -26.86 0.11 -44.15
C LYS A 22 -25.68 -0.81 -44.46
N GLU A 23 -24.47 -0.25 -44.56
CA GLU A 23 -23.27 -1.07 -44.47
C GLU A 23 -23.26 -1.70 -43.06
N LYS A 24 -23.10 -3.04 -43.01
CA LYS A 24 -22.86 -3.71 -41.73
C LYS A 24 -21.58 -3.10 -41.12
N PRO A 25 -21.54 -2.85 -39.80
CA PRO A 25 -20.30 -2.43 -39.16
C PRO A 25 -19.21 -3.43 -39.53
N ARG A 26 -18.13 -2.94 -40.16
CA ARG A 26 -16.96 -3.78 -40.46
C ARG A 26 -16.49 -4.33 -39.13
N GLN A 27 -16.40 -5.65 -39.01
CA GLN A 27 -15.65 -6.25 -37.91
C GLN A 27 -14.27 -5.60 -37.91
N PRO A 28 -13.73 -5.17 -36.76
CA PRO A 28 -12.34 -4.74 -36.71
C PRO A 28 -11.49 -5.87 -37.31
N PRO A 29 -10.44 -5.55 -38.09
CA PRO A 29 -9.58 -6.58 -38.66
C PRO A 29 -9.17 -7.54 -37.54
N ASN A 30 -9.19 -8.85 -37.83
CA ASN A 30 -8.67 -9.87 -36.93
C ASN A 30 -7.24 -9.48 -36.53
N VAL A 31 -7.09 -8.80 -35.39
CA VAL A 31 -5.78 -8.58 -34.79
C VAL A 31 -5.37 -9.95 -34.29
N VAL A 32 -4.49 -10.61 -35.04
CA VAL A 32 -3.88 -11.86 -34.59
C VAL A 32 -3.03 -11.50 -33.38
N VAL A 33 -3.56 -11.75 -32.20
CA VAL A 33 -2.85 -11.57 -30.94
C VAL A 33 -1.79 -12.67 -30.86
N LEU A 34 -0.53 -12.31 -31.03
CA LEU A 34 0.59 -13.24 -30.93
C LEU A 34 0.87 -13.51 -29.45
N LYS A 35 0.37 -14.64 -28.94
CA LYS A 35 0.67 -15.16 -27.61
C LYS A 35 1.79 -16.18 -27.70
N GLN A 36 2.91 -15.94 -27.00
CA GLN A 36 4.07 -16.82 -27.01
C GLN A 36 4.59 -17.01 -25.59
N TYR A 37 4.88 -18.24 -25.21
CA TYR A 37 5.61 -18.52 -23.97
C TYR A 37 7.11 -18.49 -24.28
N VAL A 38 7.87 -17.70 -23.53
CA VAL A 38 9.29 -17.47 -23.81
C VAL A 38 10.12 -17.55 -22.53
N GLN A 39 11.39 -17.87 -22.71
CA GLN A 39 12.43 -17.69 -21.70
C GLN A 39 13.47 -16.73 -22.27
N ASN A 40 13.51 -15.52 -21.72
CA ASN A 40 14.42 -14.45 -22.16
C ASN A 40 15.47 -14.22 -21.08
N LYS A 41 16.74 -14.26 -21.47
CA LYS A 41 17.87 -13.81 -20.66
C LYS A 41 18.31 -12.44 -21.18
N TYR A 42 18.33 -11.44 -20.31
CA TYR A 42 18.68 -10.07 -20.65
C TYR A 42 20.16 -9.80 -20.37
N ASP A 43 20.70 -8.75 -21.00
CA ASP A 43 22.12 -8.39 -20.88
C ASP A 43 22.53 -8.00 -19.44
N ASN A 44 21.59 -7.48 -18.66
CA ASN A 44 21.78 -7.16 -17.25
C ASN A 44 21.80 -8.39 -16.33
N GLY A 45 21.55 -9.60 -16.88
CA GLY A 45 21.52 -10.85 -16.12
C GLY A 45 20.12 -11.31 -15.71
N ASP A 46 19.09 -10.47 -15.88
CA ASP A 46 17.72 -10.82 -15.56
C ASP A 46 17.24 -11.99 -16.44
N VAL A 47 16.32 -12.78 -15.92
CA VAL A 47 15.69 -13.88 -16.64
C VAL A 47 14.18 -13.82 -16.46
N TYR A 48 13.46 -13.66 -17.57
CA TYR A 48 12.01 -13.78 -17.59
C TYR A 48 11.59 -15.09 -18.23
N GLU A 49 10.64 -15.78 -17.60
CA GLU A 49 9.98 -16.96 -18.12
C GLU A 49 8.47 -16.78 -18.02
N GLY A 50 7.77 -16.66 -19.14
CA GLY A 50 6.34 -16.42 -19.12
C GLY A 50 5.74 -16.06 -20.47
N LEU A 51 4.47 -15.65 -20.41
CA LEU A 51 3.72 -15.29 -21.60
C LEU A 51 4.11 -13.89 -22.09
N TYR A 52 4.19 -13.76 -23.42
CA TYR A 52 4.33 -12.54 -24.19
C TYR A 52 3.09 -12.37 -25.07
N GLU A 53 2.64 -11.13 -25.19
CA GLU A 53 1.55 -10.70 -26.05
C GLU A 53 1.97 -9.42 -26.78
N ASN A 54 2.00 -9.45 -28.12
CA ASN A 54 2.44 -8.32 -28.95
C ASN A 54 3.85 -7.79 -28.59
N GLY A 55 4.77 -8.69 -28.22
CA GLY A 55 6.15 -8.33 -27.89
C GLY A 55 6.36 -7.82 -26.46
N MET A 56 5.32 -7.79 -25.62
CA MET A 56 5.38 -7.39 -24.21
C MET A 56 5.02 -8.55 -23.29
N LYS A 57 5.56 -8.59 -22.07
CA LYS A 57 5.14 -9.55 -21.04
C LYS A 57 3.66 -9.37 -20.74
N SER A 58 2.94 -10.48 -20.67
CA SER A 58 1.49 -10.50 -20.44
C SER A 58 1.10 -11.80 -19.74
N GLY A 59 0.03 -11.80 -18.96
CA GLY A 59 -0.44 -12.98 -18.25
C GLY A 59 0.55 -13.45 -17.19
N TYR A 60 0.54 -14.74 -16.84
CA TYR A 60 1.39 -15.24 -15.77
C TYR A 60 2.84 -15.44 -16.23
N GLY A 61 3.80 -15.03 -15.40
CA GLY A 61 5.23 -15.16 -15.66
C GLY A 61 6.08 -15.00 -14.40
N THR A 62 7.31 -15.48 -14.50
CA THR A 62 8.34 -15.39 -13.46
C THR A 62 9.47 -14.50 -13.96
N MET A 63 9.89 -13.53 -13.15
CA MET A 63 11.10 -12.74 -13.35
C MET A 63 12.10 -13.07 -12.25
N LYS A 64 13.32 -13.41 -12.62
CA LYS A 64 14.47 -13.51 -11.72
C LYS A 64 15.40 -12.35 -12.04
N PHE A 65 15.59 -11.47 -11.08
CA PHE A 65 16.46 -10.32 -11.21
C PHE A 65 17.91 -10.70 -10.92
N ALA A 66 18.84 -9.95 -11.49
CA ALA A 66 20.28 -10.19 -11.34
C ALA A 66 20.78 -10.04 -9.88
N ASP A 67 20.07 -9.25 -9.06
CA ASP A 67 20.32 -9.10 -7.63
C ASP A 67 19.81 -10.29 -6.79
N GLY A 68 19.08 -11.22 -7.40
CA GLY A 68 18.54 -12.43 -6.78
C GLY A 68 17.06 -12.34 -6.40
N GLU A 69 16.42 -11.18 -6.55
CA GLU A 69 14.97 -11.06 -6.33
C GLU A 69 14.18 -11.89 -7.35
N VAL A 70 13.06 -12.46 -6.91
CA VAL A 70 12.20 -13.27 -7.78
C VAL A 70 10.75 -12.82 -7.67
N TYR A 71 10.18 -12.37 -8.79
CA TYR A 71 8.75 -12.13 -8.93
C TYR A 71 8.07 -13.30 -9.65
N GLU A 72 6.94 -13.75 -9.09
CA GLU A 72 6.03 -14.73 -9.69
C GLU A 72 4.61 -14.15 -9.68
N GLY A 73 4.03 -13.86 -10.85
CA GLY A 73 2.72 -13.22 -10.88
C GLY A 73 2.22 -12.85 -12.26
N ASN A 74 1.19 -12.00 -12.31
CA ASN A 74 0.62 -11.56 -13.57
C ASN A 74 1.35 -10.32 -14.10
N TRP A 75 1.41 -10.24 -15.41
CA TRP A 75 2.03 -9.16 -16.17
C TRP A 75 1.00 -8.55 -17.11
N VAL A 76 1.08 -7.24 -17.31
CA VAL A 76 0.33 -6.49 -18.31
C VAL A 76 1.27 -5.47 -18.93
N LYS A 77 1.54 -5.58 -20.23
CA LYS A 77 2.39 -4.62 -20.97
C LYS A 77 3.74 -4.36 -20.29
N ASP A 78 4.47 -5.44 -19.99
CA ASP A 78 5.77 -5.41 -19.31
C ASP A 78 5.77 -4.99 -17.83
N GLU A 79 4.61 -4.66 -17.25
CA GLU A 79 4.48 -4.29 -15.84
C GLU A 79 3.91 -5.44 -15.00
N MET A 80 4.41 -5.59 -13.77
CA MET A 80 3.84 -6.48 -12.77
C MET A 80 2.45 -5.98 -12.37
N PHE A 81 1.44 -6.84 -12.39
CA PHE A 81 0.06 -6.43 -12.13
C PHE A 81 -0.76 -7.52 -11.47
N GLY A 82 -1.79 -7.14 -10.73
CA GLY A 82 -2.72 -8.09 -10.12
C GLY A 82 -2.01 -8.98 -9.09
N LYS A 83 -2.43 -10.24 -8.97
CA LYS A 83 -1.87 -11.14 -7.96
C LYS A 83 -0.42 -11.51 -8.29
N GLY A 84 0.47 -11.38 -7.30
CA GLY A 84 1.87 -11.78 -7.43
C GLY A 84 2.54 -12.05 -6.09
N LYS A 85 3.76 -12.56 -6.18
CA LYS A 85 4.66 -12.84 -5.07
C LYS A 85 6.06 -12.36 -5.43
N VAL A 86 6.71 -11.61 -4.54
CA VAL A 86 8.14 -11.30 -4.60
C VAL A 86 8.86 -12.06 -3.49
N THR A 87 10.02 -12.61 -3.79
CA THR A 87 10.94 -13.22 -2.84
C THR A 87 12.24 -12.43 -2.86
N CYS A 88 12.58 -11.79 -1.74
CA CYS A 88 13.86 -11.09 -1.51
C CYS A 88 14.71 -11.93 -0.53
N ASP A 89 15.92 -11.46 -0.19
CA ASP A 89 16.80 -12.17 0.77
C ASP A 89 16.23 -12.21 2.21
N ASP A 90 15.58 -11.12 2.64
CA ASP A 90 15.11 -10.93 4.01
C ASP A 90 13.59 -11.09 4.18
N ARG A 91 12.82 -11.18 3.09
CA ARG A 91 11.35 -11.18 3.13
C ARG A 91 10.69 -11.86 1.93
N VAL A 92 9.41 -12.18 2.10
CA VAL A 92 8.50 -12.58 1.02
C VAL A 92 7.30 -11.64 1.01
N VAL A 93 7.02 -11.02 -0.13
CA VAL A 93 5.85 -10.17 -0.34
C VAL A 93 4.82 -10.89 -1.18
N LYS A 94 3.55 -10.89 -0.76
CA LYS A 94 2.42 -11.45 -1.52
C LYS A 94 1.28 -10.47 -1.52
N GLY A 95 0.69 -10.20 -2.67
CA GLY A 95 -0.42 -9.25 -2.72
C GLY A 95 -0.96 -9.00 -4.12
N THR A 96 -1.74 -7.94 -4.20
CA THR A 96 -2.22 -7.37 -5.47
C THR A 96 -1.36 -6.16 -5.82
N PHE A 97 -0.59 -6.27 -6.90
CA PHE A 97 0.20 -5.22 -7.53
C PHE A 97 -0.73 -4.32 -8.33
N LYS A 98 -0.65 -3.01 -8.08
CA LYS A 98 -1.45 -1.99 -8.77
C LYS A 98 -0.66 -1.38 -9.93
N GLU A 99 -1.35 -0.58 -10.73
CA GLU A 99 -0.76 0.12 -11.88
C GLU A 99 0.34 1.12 -11.48
N ASP A 100 0.25 1.70 -10.27
CA ASP A 100 1.29 2.57 -9.71
C ASP A 100 2.46 1.79 -9.08
N GLY A 101 2.46 0.46 -9.20
CA GLY A 101 3.45 -0.44 -8.60
C GLY A 101 3.24 -0.73 -7.11
N SER A 102 2.37 0.03 -6.41
CA SER A 102 2.07 -0.24 -5.00
C SER A 102 1.35 -1.58 -4.84
N ILE A 103 1.49 -2.17 -3.66
CA ILE A 103 0.96 -3.50 -3.37
C ILE A 103 0.01 -3.38 -2.19
N ASN A 104 -1.13 -4.07 -2.28
CA ASN A 104 -1.96 -4.36 -1.12
C ASN A 104 -1.79 -5.84 -0.79
N GLY A 105 -1.21 -6.14 0.37
CA GLY A 105 -0.66 -7.48 0.57
C GLY A 105 -0.16 -7.79 1.96
N THR A 106 0.79 -8.72 2.00
CA THR A 106 1.42 -9.23 3.20
C THR A 106 2.91 -9.37 2.96
N ILE A 107 3.71 -8.87 3.90
CA ILE A 107 5.15 -9.11 3.99
C ILE A 107 5.37 -10.13 5.10
N THR A 108 6.10 -11.21 4.79
CA THR A 108 6.60 -12.16 5.78
C THR A 108 8.11 -11.98 5.88
N TYR A 109 8.58 -11.45 7.00
CA TYR A 109 10.00 -11.20 7.25
C TYR A 109 10.68 -12.47 7.75
N LYS A 110 11.98 -12.60 7.47
CA LYS A 110 12.83 -13.73 7.91
C LYS A 110 12.93 -13.85 9.43
N ASN A 111 12.77 -12.75 10.16
CA ASN A 111 12.72 -12.74 11.63
C ASN A 111 11.39 -13.24 12.22
N GLY A 112 10.41 -13.59 11.38
CA GLY A 112 9.09 -14.08 11.79
C GLY A 112 8.03 -12.99 11.97
N ASN A 113 8.37 -11.71 11.79
CA ASN A 113 7.38 -10.64 11.74
C ASN A 113 6.50 -10.79 10.48
N VAL A 114 5.26 -10.36 10.57
CA VAL A 114 4.31 -10.36 9.46
C VAL A 114 3.58 -9.03 9.40
N TYR A 115 3.71 -8.33 8.29
CA TYR A 115 2.96 -7.11 8.02
C TYR A 115 1.83 -7.39 7.03
N LYS A 116 0.67 -6.76 7.22
CA LYS A 116 -0.45 -6.77 6.28
C LYS A 116 -1.01 -5.36 6.12
N GLY A 117 -1.00 -4.83 4.91
CA GLY A 117 -1.44 -3.46 4.63
C GLY A 117 -0.98 -2.98 3.26
N ASP A 118 -0.81 -1.67 3.17
CA ASP A 118 -0.19 -1.00 2.03
C ASP A 118 1.33 -1.25 2.02
N ILE A 119 1.86 -1.51 0.83
CA ILE A 119 3.27 -1.85 0.59
C ILE A 119 3.69 -1.01 -0.61
N ASP A 120 4.85 -0.38 -0.52
CA ASP A 120 5.33 0.51 -1.58
C ASP A 120 5.99 -0.26 -2.74
N ILE A 121 6.52 0.50 -3.70
CA ILE A 121 7.19 -0.02 -4.90
C ILE A 121 8.55 -0.67 -4.60
N PHE A 122 9.11 -0.47 -3.41
CA PHE A 122 10.36 -1.06 -2.94
C PHE A 122 10.13 -2.27 -2.03
N TYR A 123 8.88 -2.76 -1.97
CA TYR A 123 8.49 -3.93 -1.19
C TYR A 123 8.63 -3.71 0.33
N ALA A 124 8.56 -2.45 0.78
CA ALA A 124 8.55 -2.05 2.19
C ALA A 124 7.12 -1.79 2.69
N ALA A 125 6.88 -2.05 3.98
CA ALA A 125 5.63 -1.68 4.62
C ALA A 125 5.48 -0.15 4.61
N SER A 126 4.35 0.34 4.10
CA SER A 126 4.07 1.77 3.98
C SER A 126 2.57 2.04 4.17
N GLY A 127 2.14 3.30 4.22
CA GLY A 127 0.72 3.65 4.35
C GLY A 127 0.11 3.07 5.63
N HIS A 128 -1.06 2.42 5.54
CA HIS A 128 -1.70 1.84 6.73
C HIS A 128 -1.66 0.31 6.73
N GLY A 129 -1.45 -0.27 7.91
CA GLY A 129 -1.53 -1.71 8.08
C GLY A 129 -1.39 -2.21 9.50
N THR A 130 -1.24 -3.53 9.61
CA THR A 130 -1.03 -4.24 10.86
C THR A 130 0.27 -5.02 10.80
N MET A 131 1.16 -4.79 11.76
CA MET A 131 2.38 -5.57 11.97
C MET A 131 2.18 -6.52 13.15
N LYS A 132 2.41 -7.81 12.93
CA LYS A 132 2.51 -8.83 13.97
C LYS A 132 3.97 -9.18 14.19
N TYR A 133 4.44 -9.00 15.41
CA TYR A 133 5.82 -9.28 15.77
C TYR A 133 5.99 -10.71 16.25
N ALA A 134 7.15 -11.30 16.00
CA ALA A 134 7.47 -12.67 16.43
C ALA A 134 7.42 -12.86 17.95
N ASP A 135 7.61 -11.78 18.73
CA ASP A 135 7.52 -11.80 20.18
C ASP A 135 6.07 -11.89 20.70
N GLY A 136 5.07 -11.71 19.83
CA GLY A 136 3.64 -11.69 20.14
C GLY A 136 3.04 -10.29 20.32
N SER A 137 3.84 -9.23 20.16
CA SER A 137 3.35 -7.86 20.09
C SER A 137 2.63 -7.61 18.75
N GLU A 138 1.72 -6.63 18.70
CA GLU A 138 1.00 -6.24 17.47
C GLU A 138 0.92 -4.71 17.37
N TYR A 139 1.18 -4.16 16.18
CA TYR A 139 1.02 -2.75 15.86
C TYR A 139 -0.03 -2.58 14.75
N GLU A 140 -0.88 -1.57 14.89
CA GLU A 140 -1.83 -1.14 13.87
C GLU A 140 -1.71 0.38 13.70
N GLY A 141 -1.45 0.84 12.49
CA GLY A 141 -1.24 2.27 12.24
C GLY A 141 -0.56 2.56 10.93
N GLU A 142 -0.01 3.76 10.85
CA GLU A 142 0.79 4.23 9.74
C GLU A 142 2.21 3.61 9.76
N MET A 143 2.74 3.34 8.58
CA MET A 143 4.08 2.81 8.33
C MET A 143 4.75 3.64 7.24
N ASP A 144 6.08 3.77 7.32
CA ASP A 144 6.90 4.37 6.27
C ASP A 144 8.24 3.63 6.24
N ASP A 145 8.64 3.12 5.07
CA ASP A 145 9.89 2.36 4.86
C ASP A 145 10.18 1.29 5.94
N ASP A 146 9.21 0.40 6.20
CA ASP A 146 9.24 -0.63 7.27
C ASP A 146 9.21 -0.12 8.72
N GLU A 147 9.14 1.18 8.94
CA GLU A 147 9.12 1.80 10.26
C GLU A 147 7.71 2.23 10.67
N ARG A 148 7.41 2.14 11.97
CA ARG A 148 6.17 2.75 12.51
C ARG A 148 6.28 4.27 12.37
N HIS A 149 5.28 4.87 11.76
CA HIS A 149 5.21 6.30 11.51
C HIS A 149 3.79 6.82 11.79
N GLY A 150 3.59 8.14 11.82
CA GLY A 150 2.27 8.77 11.88
C GLY A 150 1.44 8.30 13.08
N LYS A 151 0.14 8.08 12.89
CA LYS A 151 -0.72 7.59 13.98
C LYS A 151 -0.72 6.08 14.07
N GLY A 152 -0.61 5.57 15.29
CA GLY A 152 -0.66 4.13 15.50
C GLY A 152 -0.93 3.68 16.93
N PHE A 153 -1.17 2.37 17.04
CA PHE A 153 -1.45 1.65 18.27
C PHE A 153 -0.57 0.40 18.34
N LEU A 154 0.26 0.28 19.39
CA LEU A 154 1.07 -0.89 19.70
C LEU A 154 0.53 -1.57 20.95
N LYS A 155 0.21 -2.86 20.85
CA LYS A 155 -0.01 -3.74 21.99
C LYS A 155 1.19 -4.66 22.17
N LYS A 156 1.90 -4.51 23.28
CA LYS A 156 3.03 -5.37 23.63
C LYS A 156 2.57 -6.71 24.19
N ARG A 157 3.39 -7.74 24.01
CA ARG A 157 3.18 -9.07 24.61
C ARG A 157 2.96 -9.04 26.12
N ASN A 158 3.62 -8.10 26.83
CA ASN A 158 3.49 -7.95 28.27
C ASN A 158 2.13 -7.35 28.71
N GLY A 159 1.27 -6.92 27.78
CA GLY A 159 -0.02 -6.31 28.04
C GLY A 159 -0.01 -4.78 28.06
N ASN A 160 1.14 -4.13 27.93
CA ASN A 160 1.21 -2.68 27.80
C ASN A 160 0.74 -2.24 26.42
N GLU A 161 0.01 -1.14 26.38
CA GLU A 161 -0.60 -0.57 25.18
C GLU A 161 -0.11 0.86 24.98
N TYR A 162 0.21 1.24 23.74
CA TYR A 162 0.71 2.56 23.37
C TYR A 162 -0.10 3.08 22.19
N ARG A 163 -0.69 4.26 22.29
CA ARG A 163 -1.45 4.91 21.22
C ARG A 163 -0.99 6.34 21.05
N GLY A 164 -0.63 6.76 19.85
CA GLY A 164 -0.12 8.09 19.64
C GLY A 164 0.48 8.34 18.26
N GLU A 165 1.31 9.37 18.22
CA GLU A 165 2.15 9.74 17.08
C GLU A 165 3.49 9.00 17.16
N TRP A 166 3.92 8.43 16.04
CA TRP A 166 5.11 7.62 15.87
C TRP A 166 6.03 8.23 14.82
N ALA A 167 7.33 8.12 15.04
CA ALA A 167 8.34 8.46 14.04
C ALA A 167 9.54 7.54 14.23
N TYR A 168 10.09 7.01 13.14
CA TYR A 168 11.27 6.15 13.14
C TYR A 168 11.18 5.02 14.17
N ASN A 169 10.04 4.32 14.20
CA ASN A 169 9.68 3.27 15.15
C ASN A 169 9.37 3.70 16.59
N ASP A 170 9.72 4.90 17.02
CA ASP A 170 9.46 5.38 18.38
C ASP A 170 8.09 6.07 18.47
N ILE A 171 7.37 5.84 19.57
CA ILE A 171 6.25 6.70 19.93
C ILE A 171 6.86 8.02 20.42
N ILE A 172 6.41 9.15 19.88
CA ILE A 172 6.91 10.48 20.24
C ILE A 172 5.97 11.15 21.23
N LYS A 173 4.66 10.96 21.04
CA LYS A 173 3.62 11.52 21.90
C LYS A 173 2.37 10.67 21.91
N GLY A 174 1.77 10.45 23.06
CA GLY A 174 0.51 9.73 23.15
C GLY A 174 0.18 9.23 24.55
N THR A 175 -0.56 8.13 24.59
CA THR A 175 -1.02 7.47 25.81
C THR A 175 -0.40 6.08 25.91
N ALA A 176 0.22 5.77 27.06
CA ALA A 176 0.59 4.42 27.44
C ALA A 176 -0.36 3.92 28.54
N LYS A 177 -0.97 2.75 28.32
CA LYS A 177 -1.75 2.03 29.33
C LYS A 177 -0.97 0.80 29.76
N TYR A 178 -0.70 0.70 31.06
CA TYR A 178 0.07 -0.38 31.63
C TYR A 178 -0.83 -1.51 32.11
N LYS A 179 -0.27 -2.72 32.22
CA LYS A 179 -1.00 -3.93 32.65
C LYS A 179 -1.66 -3.78 34.03
N ASP A 180 -1.06 -3.00 34.93
CA ASP A 180 -1.59 -2.72 36.26
C ASP A 180 -2.80 -1.76 36.25
N GLY A 181 -3.13 -1.17 35.10
CA GLY A 181 -4.21 -0.18 34.94
C GLY A 181 -3.73 1.26 35.02
N SER A 182 -2.46 1.51 35.33
CA SER A 182 -1.87 2.84 35.28
C SER A 182 -1.87 3.38 33.84
N VAL A 183 -1.96 4.69 33.70
CA VAL A 183 -2.02 5.39 32.41
C VAL A 183 -1.06 6.57 32.43
N TYR A 184 -0.21 6.68 31.41
CA TYR A 184 0.61 7.85 31.16
C TYR A 184 0.15 8.54 29.89
N GLU A 185 0.01 9.86 29.91
CA GLU A 185 -0.24 10.68 28.74
C GLU A 185 0.84 11.76 28.63
N GLY A 186 1.57 11.79 27.52
CA GLY A 186 2.65 12.76 27.35
C GLY A 186 3.61 12.40 26.22
N GLU A 187 4.81 12.95 26.33
CA GLU A 187 5.91 12.72 25.40
C GLU A 187 6.77 11.52 25.85
N PHE A 188 7.39 10.88 24.87
CA PHE A 188 8.21 9.69 25.04
C PHE A 188 9.58 9.91 24.40
N LEU A 189 10.60 9.35 25.05
CA LEU A 189 11.92 9.10 24.50
C LEU A 189 11.92 7.74 23.79
N SER A 190 13.03 7.43 23.13
CA SER A 190 13.26 6.13 22.54
C SER A 190 13.07 4.98 23.54
N ASN A 191 12.79 3.79 23.02
CA ASN A 191 12.53 2.60 23.84
C ASN A 191 11.37 2.75 24.83
N PHE A 192 10.37 3.59 24.51
CA PHE A 192 9.14 3.77 25.28
C PHE A 192 9.37 4.38 26.67
N GLU A 193 10.53 5.00 26.89
CA GLU A 193 10.79 5.76 28.10
C GLU A 193 9.96 7.04 28.08
N ARG A 194 9.46 7.47 29.24
CA ARG A 194 8.67 8.71 29.33
C ARG A 194 9.67 9.87 29.31
N ASP A 195 9.47 10.90 28.49
CA ASP A 195 10.39 12.06 28.44
C ASP A 195 10.27 12.98 29.67
N GLY A 196 9.32 12.68 30.56
CA GLY A 196 9.13 13.43 31.80
C GLY A 196 8.27 14.69 31.64
N TYR A 197 7.68 14.94 30.46
CA TYR A 197 6.57 15.88 30.28
C TYR A 197 5.27 15.10 30.04
N GLY A 198 4.48 14.93 31.09
CA GLY A 198 3.21 14.20 30.97
C GLY A 198 2.47 14.02 32.29
N ILE A 199 1.34 13.33 32.22
CA ILE A 199 0.49 13.03 33.36
C ILE A 199 0.47 11.52 33.56
N MET A 200 0.96 11.05 34.70
CA MET A 200 0.79 9.67 35.14
C MET A 200 -0.41 9.58 36.08
N LYS A 201 -1.39 8.75 35.72
CA LYS A 201 -2.47 8.32 36.58
C LYS A 201 -2.24 6.88 36.98
N TYR A 202 -2.00 6.64 38.26
CA TYR A 202 -1.77 5.31 38.79
C TYR A 202 -3.08 4.55 39.00
N ALA A 203 -3.00 3.22 39.03
CA ALA A 203 -4.16 2.36 39.24
C ALA A 203 -4.89 2.61 40.58
N ASN A 204 -4.16 3.07 41.60
CA ASN A 204 -4.72 3.46 42.90
C ASN A 204 -5.48 4.81 42.87
N GLY A 205 -5.45 5.53 41.74
CA GLY A 205 -6.10 6.82 41.55
C GLY A 205 -5.16 8.02 41.69
N ASP A 206 -3.93 7.84 42.16
CA ASP A 206 -2.97 8.92 42.31
C ASP A 206 -2.63 9.53 40.94
N VAL A 207 -2.48 10.84 40.90
CA VAL A 207 -2.12 11.58 39.69
C VAL A 207 -0.84 12.34 39.93
N TYR A 208 0.12 12.18 39.02
CA TYR A 208 1.42 12.82 39.07
C TYR A 208 1.70 13.54 37.74
N ASN A 209 1.92 14.85 37.83
CA ASN A 209 2.36 15.64 36.68
C ASN A 209 3.88 15.53 36.59
N CYS A 210 4.37 14.71 35.67
CA CYS A 210 5.78 14.61 35.38
C CYS A 210 6.28 15.95 34.81
N LYS A 211 7.27 16.56 35.47
CA LYS A 211 8.11 17.62 34.90
C LYS A 211 9.51 17.07 34.67
N LYS A 212 10.23 17.61 33.67
CA LYS A 212 11.58 17.18 33.26
C LYS A 212 12.60 17.08 34.40
N GLU A 213 12.43 17.88 35.46
CA GLU A 213 13.34 17.94 36.62
C GLU A 213 13.21 16.72 37.55
N ASP A 214 12.07 16.03 37.56
CA ASP A 214 11.75 14.98 38.52
C ASP A 214 12.32 13.60 38.16
N MET A 215 12.71 13.37 36.90
CA MET A 215 13.31 12.09 36.48
C MET A 215 14.76 11.88 36.94
N LYS A 216 15.45 12.94 37.40
CA LYS A 216 16.83 12.82 37.94
C LYS A 216 16.88 12.21 39.34
N LEU A 217 15.77 12.19 40.09
CA LEU A 217 15.74 11.71 41.47
C LEU A 217 15.58 10.18 41.58
N ALA A 218 15.16 9.48 40.53
CA ALA A 218 14.92 8.03 40.57
C ALA A 218 16.16 7.16 40.31
N ILE A 219 17.30 7.74 39.92
CA ILE A 219 18.54 7.01 39.58
C ILE A 219 19.55 7.00 40.74
N ILE A 220 19.36 7.78 41.79
CA ILE A 220 20.36 7.96 42.87
C ILE A 220 20.08 7.09 44.11
N GLU A 221 18.95 6.39 44.21
CA GLU A 221 18.65 5.49 45.35
C GLU A 221 18.77 4.00 44.99
N LYS A 222 19.98 3.56 44.64
CA LYS A 222 20.40 2.14 44.73
C LYS A 222 21.77 2.00 45.35
#